data_AF-R6DWW6-F1
#
_entry.id   AF-R6DWW6-F1
#
_cell.length_a   1.000
_cell.length_b   1.000
_cell.length_c   1.000
_cell.angle_alpha   90.00
_cell.angle_beta   90.00
_cell.angle_gamma   90.00
#
_symmetry.space_group_name_H-M   'P 1'
#
loop_
_entity.id
_entity.type
_entity.pdbx_description
1 polymer ?
#
loop_
_entity_poly.entity_id
_entity_poly.type
_entity_poly.pdbx_seq_one_letter_code
_entity_poly.pdbx_strand_id
1 'polypeptide(L)'
;MFFRKKDKTPKNYRIDELNFLSDEAKEAFRILEITETSQLIGKEGDNFYLDYCVESGDVADKVILYEMRTAVYFANTPKPDEKKLRWWYWKDNNTENEDIIGNDNI
;
A
#
# COMPACT_ATOMS: atom_id res chain seq x y z
N MET A 1 -11.74 -17.17 25.57
CA MET A 1 -11.22 -15.97 26.25
C MET A 1 -10.16 -15.33 25.34
N PHE A 2 -10.53 -14.40 24.45
CA PHE A 2 -9.57 -13.65 23.64
C PHE A 2 -9.58 -12.21 24.14
N PHE A 3 -8.65 -11.89 25.04
CA PHE A 3 -8.34 -10.50 25.36
C PHE A 3 -7.42 -9.96 24.28
N ARG A 4 -7.77 -8.84 23.65
CA ARG A 4 -6.80 -7.78 23.32
C ARG A 4 -7.51 -6.46 23.03
N LYS A 5 -7.43 -5.62 24.06
CA LYS A 5 -7.24 -4.16 24.05
C LYS A 5 -8.21 -3.29 23.23
N LYS A 6 -8.95 -2.47 23.98
CA LYS A 6 -9.44 -1.17 23.51
C LYS A 6 -8.23 -0.25 23.39
N ASP A 7 -7.63 -0.17 22.22
CA ASP A 7 -6.63 0.86 21.92
C ASP A 7 -7.37 2.05 21.29
N LYS A 8 -7.06 3.26 21.78
CA LYS A 8 -7.58 4.54 21.28
C LYS A 8 -7.39 4.58 19.76
N THR A 9 -8.47 4.35 19.01
CA THR A 9 -8.39 4.16 17.56
C THR A 9 -7.92 5.47 16.90
N PRO A 10 -6.75 5.52 16.22
CA PRO A 10 -6.58 6.50 15.16
C PRO A 10 -7.68 6.23 14.11
N LYS A 11 -8.21 7.28 13.48
CA LYS A 11 -9.36 7.21 12.55
C LYS A 11 -9.34 5.92 11.70
N ASN A 12 -10.28 5.00 11.95
CA ASN A 12 -10.47 3.82 11.10
C ASN A 12 -10.97 4.30 9.73
N TYR A 13 -10.19 4.05 8.69
CA TYR A 13 -10.61 4.23 7.31
C TYR A 13 -10.85 2.86 6.70
N ARG A 14 -11.96 2.69 5.98
CA ARG A 14 -12.21 1.47 5.21
C ARG A 14 -11.30 1.45 4.01
N ILE A 15 -10.79 0.26 3.67
CA ILE A 15 -9.96 0.07 2.47
C ILE A 15 -10.74 0.47 1.20
N ASP A 16 -12.05 0.20 1.18
CA ASP A 16 -12.95 0.57 0.08
C ASP A 16 -13.00 2.09 -0.20
N GLU A 17 -12.90 2.90 0.86
CA GLU A 17 -12.92 4.38 0.78
C GLU A 17 -11.58 4.98 0.34
N LEU A 18 -10.53 4.17 0.21
CA LEU A 18 -9.22 4.63 -0.24
C LEU A 18 -9.23 4.75 -1.77
N ASN A 19 -9.52 5.96 -2.27
CA ASN A 19 -9.53 6.26 -3.70
C ASN A 19 -8.15 6.19 -4.37
N PHE A 20 -7.06 6.12 -3.60
CA PHE A 20 -5.71 5.97 -4.13
C PHE A 20 -5.33 4.50 -4.40
N LEU A 21 -6.16 3.54 -3.99
CA LEU A 21 -6.00 2.12 -4.28
C LEU A 21 -6.79 1.73 -5.53
N SER A 22 -6.17 0.93 -6.38
CA SER A 22 -6.79 0.28 -7.53
C SER A 22 -7.75 -0.82 -7.10
N ASP A 23 -8.72 -1.16 -7.95
CA ASP A 23 -9.72 -2.20 -7.68
C ASP A 23 -9.08 -3.56 -7.35
N GLU A 24 -7.95 -3.87 -7.97
CA GLU A 24 -7.20 -5.12 -7.76
C GLU A 24 -6.59 -5.22 -6.36
N ALA A 25 -6.01 -4.13 -5.85
CA ALA A 25 -5.52 -4.06 -4.48
C ALA A 25 -6.66 -4.17 -3.46
N LYS A 26 -7.81 -3.56 -3.74
CA LYS A 26 -9.01 -3.68 -2.89
C LYS A 26 -9.50 -5.12 -2.82
N GLU A 27 -9.52 -5.83 -3.94
CA GLU A 27 -9.91 -7.24 -3.97
C GLU A 27 -8.89 -8.12 -3.24
N ALA A 28 -7.59 -7.85 -3.39
CA ALA A 28 -6.56 -8.56 -2.63
C ALA A 28 -6.76 -8.40 -1.11
N PHE A 29 -7.09 -7.20 -0.62
CA PHE A 29 -7.44 -7.01 0.78
C PHE A 29 -8.73 -7.74 1.18
N ARG A 30 -9.72 -7.81 0.29
CA ARG A 30 -10.97 -8.52 0.53
C ARG A 30 -10.78 -10.03 0.66
N ILE A 31 -9.92 -10.61 -0.18
CA ILE A 31 -9.55 -12.03 -0.16
C ILE A 31 -8.88 -12.36 1.18
N LEU A 32 -7.95 -11.51 1.62
CA LEU A 32 -7.28 -11.62 2.93
C LEU A 32 -8.17 -11.25 4.14
N GLU A 33 -9.46 -11.03 3.93
CA GLU A 33 -10.43 -10.60 4.95
C GLU A 33 -10.07 -9.29 5.69
N ILE A 34 -9.26 -8.42 5.06
CA ILE A 34 -8.84 -7.13 5.59
C ILE A 34 -9.76 -6.03 5.08
N THR A 35 -10.47 -5.37 5.98
CA THR A 35 -11.45 -4.34 5.61
C THR A 35 -11.09 -2.94 6.11
N GLU A 36 -10.12 -2.83 7.03
CA GLU A 36 -9.80 -1.59 7.72
C GLU A 36 -8.30 -1.34 7.79
N THR A 37 -7.90 -0.07 7.67
CA THR A 37 -6.49 0.34 7.80
C THR A 37 -5.90 0.01 9.16
N SER A 38 -6.72 -0.07 10.22
CA SER A 38 -6.25 -0.44 11.56
C SER A 38 -5.66 -1.84 11.66
N GLN A 39 -6.05 -2.75 10.76
CA GLN A 39 -5.47 -4.10 10.71
C GLN A 39 -4.09 -4.13 10.03
N LEU A 40 -3.74 -3.06 9.32
CA LEU A 40 -2.44 -2.85 8.67
C LEU A 40 -1.41 -2.21 9.62
N ILE A 41 -1.85 -1.64 10.75
CA ILE A 41 -0.97 -0.97 11.71
C ILE A 41 -0.01 -1.99 12.32
N GLY A 42 1.29 -1.70 12.24
CA GLY A 42 2.34 -2.60 12.75
C GLY A 42 2.57 -3.88 11.93
N LYS A 43 2.00 -3.98 10.71
CA LYS A 43 2.28 -5.04 9.74
C LYS A 43 3.04 -4.49 8.53
N GLU A 44 3.58 -5.39 7.70
CA GLU A 44 4.32 -5.06 6.48
C GLU A 44 3.49 -5.37 5.22
N GLY A 45 3.55 -4.48 4.22
CA GLY A 45 2.82 -4.63 2.96
C GLY A 45 3.22 -5.90 2.20
N ASP A 46 4.50 -6.26 2.26
CA ASP A 46 5.07 -7.46 1.64
C ASP A 46 4.43 -8.75 2.14
N ASN A 47 4.13 -8.85 3.44
CA ASN A 47 3.51 -10.05 4.00
C ASN A 47 2.10 -10.26 3.44
N PHE A 48 1.32 -9.19 3.29
CA PHE A 48 -0.02 -9.28 2.69
C PHE A 48 0.04 -9.67 1.23
N TYR A 49 1.02 -9.13 0.48
CA TYR A 49 1.21 -9.50 -0.91
C TYR A 49 1.59 -10.98 -1.07
N LEU A 50 2.48 -11.49 -0.21
CA LEU A 50 2.84 -12.90 -0.21
C LEU A 50 1.64 -13.79 0.13
N ASP A 51 0.86 -13.42 1.13
CA ASP A 51 -0.36 -14.15 1.52
C ASP A 51 -1.38 -14.16 0.37
N TYR A 52 -1.57 -13.03 -0.30
CA TYR A 52 -2.42 -12.91 -1.49
C TYR A 52 -1.92 -13.77 -2.65
N CYS A 53 -0.61 -13.79 -2.91
CA CYS A 53 -0.01 -14.63 -3.94
C CYS A 53 -0.21 -16.13 -3.65
N VAL A 54 -0.11 -16.53 -2.38
CA VAL A 54 -0.38 -17.89 -1.93
C VAL A 54 -1.85 -18.25 -2.10
N GLU A 55 -2.76 -17.36 -1.73
CA GLU A 55 -4.20 -17.60 -1.79
C GLU A 55 -4.76 -17.56 -3.23
N SER A 56 -4.27 -16.63 -4.04
CA SER A 56 -4.59 -16.55 -5.46
C SER A 56 -3.95 -17.68 -6.27
N GLY A 57 -2.92 -18.34 -5.73
CA GLY A 57 -2.16 -19.38 -6.43
C GLY A 57 -1.33 -18.89 -7.62
N ASP A 58 -1.18 -17.58 -7.77
CA ASP A 58 -0.43 -16.93 -8.86
C ASP A 58 0.34 -15.69 -8.35
N VAL A 59 1.36 -15.27 -9.09
CA VAL A 59 2.19 -14.12 -8.72
C VAL A 59 1.53 -12.86 -9.24
N ALA A 60 0.89 -12.14 -8.33
CA ALA A 60 0.24 -10.88 -8.63
C ALA A 60 1.22 -9.81 -9.14
N ASP A 61 0.68 -8.76 -9.76
CA ASP A 61 1.49 -7.66 -10.25
C ASP A 61 2.20 -6.92 -9.11
N LYS A 62 3.43 -6.43 -9.39
CA LYS A 62 4.20 -5.63 -8.43
C LYS A 62 3.50 -4.32 -8.05
N VAL A 63 2.56 -3.86 -8.87
CA VAL A 63 1.72 -2.69 -8.56
C VAL A 63 0.95 -2.93 -7.26
N ILE A 64 0.37 -4.12 -7.08
CA ILE A 64 -0.40 -4.48 -5.88
C ILE A 64 0.51 -4.48 -4.65
N LEU A 65 1.73 -5.01 -4.77
CA LEU A 65 2.73 -4.95 -3.69
C LEU A 65 2.98 -3.50 -3.24
N TYR A 66 3.19 -2.59 -4.18
CA TYR A 66 3.41 -1.17 -3.88
C TYR A 66 2.15 -0.52 -3.28
N GLU A 67 0.97 -0.87 -3.77
CA GLU A 67 -0.31 -0.39 -3.24
C GLU A 67 -0.54 -0.84 -1.79
N MET A 68 -0.23 -2.10 -1.48
CA MET A 68 -0.29 -2.63 -0.12
C MET A 68 0.69 -1.92 0.81
N ARG A 69 1.91 -1.62 0.34
CA ARG A 69 2.88 -0.80 1.08
C ARG A 69 2.36 0.61 1.34
N THR A 70 1.72 1.26 0.36
CA THR A 70 1.08 2.57 0.57
C THR A 70 -0.05 2.52 1.59
N ALA A 71 -0.88 1.47 1.57
CA ALA A 71 -1.98 1.31 2.51
C ALA A 71 -1.45 1.15 3.95
N VAL A 72 -0.41 0.33 4.13
CA VAL A 72 0.30 0.16 5.41
C VAL A 72 0.94 1.49 5.85
N TYR A 73 1.59 2.20 4.93
CA TYR A 73 2.18 3.51 5.23
C TYR A 73 1.13 4.54 5.66
N PHE A 74 -0.01 4.59 4.97
CA PHE A 74 -1.16 5.43 5.31
C PHE A 74 -1.72 5.08 6.69
N ALA A 75 -1.81 3.80 7.03
CA ALA A 75 -2.29 3.34 8.33
C ALA A 75 -1.33 3.73 9.48
N ASN A 76 -0.02 3.61 9.25
CA ASN A 76 1.00 3.93 10.26
C ASN A 76 1.28 5.44 10.37
N THR A 77 0.97 6.23 9.34
CA THR A 77 1.28 7.67 9.29
C THR A 77 0.01 8.50 9.46
N PRO A 78 -0.22 9.17 10.61
CA PRO A 78 -1.47 9.91 10.86
C PRO A 78 -1.68 11.15 9.98
N LYS A 79 -0.62 11.63 9.30
CA LYS A 79 -0.69 12.73 8.32
C LYS A 79 0.15 12.35 7.09
N PRO A 80 -0.36 11.42 6.26
CA PRO A 80 0.38 10.92 5.12
C PRO A 80 0.48 11.99 4.04
N ASP A 81 1.65 12.07 3.41
CA ASP A 81 1.88 12.98 2.30
C ASP A 81 1.23 12.42 1.02
N GLU A 82 0.40 13.21 0.35
CA GLU A 82 -0.34 12.78 -0.85
C GLU A 82 0.60 12.28 -1.97
N LYS A 83 1.85 12.75 -2.02
CA LYS A 83 2.84 12.27 -3.01
C LYS A 83 3.27 10.83 -2.74
N LYS A 84 3.39 10.46 -1.46
CA LYS A 84 3.78 9.11 -1.03
C LYS A 84 2.62 8.11 -1.07
N LEU A 85 1.38 8.57 -1.23
CA LEU A 85 0.20 7.72 -1.40
C LEU A 85 0.01 7.20 -2.82
N ARG A 86 0.85 7.64 -3.77
CA ARG A 86 0.87 7.09 -5.12
C ARG A 86 1.78 5.88 -5.12
N TRP A 87 1.26 4.72 -5.54
CA TRP A 87 2.06 3.50 -5.72
C TRP A 87 3.30 3.73 -6.59
N TRP A 88 3.23 4.63 -7.58
CA TRP A 88 4.35 4.94 -8.46
C TRP A 88 5.54 5.60 -7.74
N TYR A 89 5.32 6.21 -6.57
CA TYR A 89 6.40 6.73 -5.73
C TYR A 89 7.31 5.61 -5.19
N TRP A 90 6.74 4.43 -5.01
CA TRP A 90 7.43 3.24 -4.49
C TRP A 90 8.00 2.35 -5.59
N LYS A 91 7.65 2.63 -6.86
CA LYS A 91 8.30 1.96 -7.98
C LYS A 91 9.79 2.32 -7.89
N ASP A 92 10.62 1.30 -7.69
CA ASP A 92 12.07 1.41 -7.68
C ASP A 92 12.51 2.14 -8.96
N ASN A 93 12.70 3.46 -8.85
CA ASN A 93 13.41 4.22 -9.86
C ASN A 93 14.85 3.77 -9.67
N ASN A 94 15.24 2.72 -10.40
CA ASN A 94 16.64 2.53 -10.77
C ASN A 94 17.07 3.90 -11.29
N THR A 95 17.80 4.60 -10.43
CA THR A 95 18.13 5.99 -10.60
C THR A 95 19.24 6.01 -11.62
N GLU A 96 18.89 6.08 -12.89
CA GLU A 96 19.79 6.59 -13.90
C GLU A 96 19.16 7.86 -14.46
N ASN A 97 19.45 8.96 -13.76
CA ASN A 97 19.79 10.25 -14.35
C ASN A 97 19.30 10.49 -15.79
N GLU A 98 18.04 10.90 -15.99
CA GLU A 98 17.62 11.62 -17.20
C GLU A 98 17.34 13.12 -16.92
N ASP A 99 18.04 13.69 -15.93
CA ASP A 99 18.28 15.14 -15.84
C ASP A 99 19.55 15.56 -16.62
N ILE A 100 19.89 14.84 -17.71
CA ILE A 100 20.88 15.28 -18.71
C ILE A 100 20.30 15.15 -20.13
N ILE A 101 19.20 15.84 -20.39
CA ILE A 101 19.00 16.46 -21.70
C ILE A 101 18.78 17.94 -21.39
N GLY A 102 19.85 18.67 -21.10
CA GLY A 102 20.63 19.20 -22.21
C GLY A 102 19.85 20.35 -22.83
N ASN A 103 19.64 21.41 -22.04
CA ASN A 103 19.43 22.74 -22.57
C ASN A 103 20.71 23.13 -23.32
N ASP A 104 20.80 22.77 -24.60
CA ASP A 104 21.73 23.38 -25.53
C ASP A 104 20.97 23.89 -26.76
N ASN A 105 21.21 25.16 -27.03
CA ASN A 105 20.62 25.96 -28.09
C ASN A 105 21.24 25.55 -29.42
N ILE A 106 20.45 25.08 -30.38
CA ILE A 106 20.70 25.27 -31.83
C ILE A 106 19.38 25.69 -32.50
#